data_AF-A0A061N8G3-F1
#
_entry.id   AF-A0A061N8G3-F1
#
_cell.length_a   1.000
_cell.length_b   1.000
_cell.length_c   1.000
_cell.angle_alpha   90.00
_cell.angle_beta   90.00
_cell.angle_gamma   90.00
#
_symmetry.space_group_name_H-M   'P 1'
#
loop_
_entity.id
_entity.type
_entity.pdbx_description
1 polymer ?
#
loop_
_entity_poly.entity_id
_entity_poly.type
_entity_poly.pdbx_seq_one_letter_code
_entity_poly.pdbx_strand_id
1 'polypeptide(L)'
;MVGSIEVPIAVGTIGGATAIHPKAKSNLEIMQINSARELSEAIASVGLAQNLTALKALATEGIQKGHMKLHAKNIALMAGAKGDEIPKIASLLLKDEKYRVDVAKHHLKTVRGEKAHE
;
A
#
# COMPACT_ATOMS: atom_id res chain seq x y z
N MET A 1 -20.57 -9.42 2.19
CA MET A 1 -20.21 -8.13 2.82
C MET A 1 -21.07 -7.05 2.20
N VAL A 2 -21.59 -6.14 3.02
CA VAL A 2 -22.43 -5.01 2.58
C VAL A 2 -21.75 -3.72 3.06
N GLY A 3 -21.67 -2.71 2.19
CA GLY A 3 -21.16 -1.39 2.53
C GLY A 3 -22.12 -0.32 2.00
N SER A 4 -22.28 0.76 2.76
CA SER A 4 -23.13 1.89 2.41
C SER A 4 -22.39 3.19 2.73
N ILE A 5 -22.72 4.24 1.99
CA ILE A 5 -22.18 5.58 2.23
C ILE A 5 -23.32 6.59 2.09
N GLU A 6 -23.37 7.55 3.00
CA GLU A 6 -24.25 8.71 2.94
C GLU A 6 -23.41 9.94 3.25
N VAL A 7 -23.35 10.88 2.32
CA VAL A 7 -22.55 12.10 2.44
C VAL A 7 -23.17 13.23 1.63
N PRO A 8 -23.16 14.48 2.14
CA PRO A 8 -23.58 15.63 1.36
C PRO A 8 -22.54 15.92 0.27
N ILE A 9 -22.93 15.79 -1.00
CA ILE A 9 -22.07 16.08 -2.16
C ILE A 9 -22.73 17.17 -2.99
N ALA A 10 -22.25 18.40 -2.81
CA ALA A 10 -22.66 19.55 -3.63
C ALA A 10 -21.78 19.62 -4.88
N VAL A 11 -22.35 19.26 -6.02
CA VAL A 11 -21.67 19.27 -7.33
C VAL A 11 -22.59 19.84 -8.41
N GLY A 12 -21.99 20.30 -9.51
CA GLY A 12 -22.70 20.80 -10.67
C GLY A 12 -22.13 20.22 -11.96
N THR A 13 -22.99 19.94 -12.92
CA THR A 13 -22.61 19.55 -14.29
C THR A 13 -22.59 20.74 -15.26
N ILE A 14 -23.08 21.91 -14.81
CA ILE A 14 -23.22 23.13 -15.62
C ILE A 14 -22.55 24.29 -14.88
N GLY A 15 -21.81 25.11 -15.64
CA GLY A 15 -21.25 26.38 -15.16
C GLY A 15 -19.91 26.25 -14.42
N GLY A 16 -19.30 27.39 -14.10
CA GLY A 16 -17.99 27.43 -13.43
C GLY A 16 -16.91 26.65 -14.20
N ALA A 17 -16.07 25.92 -13.47
CA ALA A 17 -14.96 25.15 -14.03
C ALA A 17 -15.40 24.05 -15.01
N THR A 18 -16.59 23.46 -14.83
CA THR A 18 -17.08 22.39 -15.72
C THR A 18 -17.47 22.90 -17.10
N ALA A 19 -17.77 24.19 -17.23
CA ALA A 19 -18.05 24.85 -18.51
C ALA A 19 -16.80 25.41 -19.20
N ILE A 20 -15.84 25.93 -18.43
CA ILE A 20 -14.67 26.65 -18.99
C ILE A 20 -13.42 25.78 -19.13
N HIS A 21 -13.25 24.75 -18.30
CA HIS A 21 -12.02 23.95 -18.29
C HIS A 21 -12.15 22.77 -19.26
N PRO A 22 -11.33 22.68 -20.34
CA PRO A 22 -11.48 21.66 -21.37
C PRO A 22 -11.49 20.23 -20.82
N LYS A 23 -10.57 19.91 -19.89
CA LYS A 23 -10.53 18.58 -19.27
C LYS A 23 -11.75 18.26 -18.42
N ALA A 24 -12.35 19.24 -17.76
CA ALA A 24 -13.53 19.00 -16.92
C ALA A 24 -14.73 18.64 -17.79
N LYS A 25 -14.89 19.34 -18.92
CA LYS A 25 -15.90 19.04 -19.94
C LYS A 25 -15.69 17.65 -20.55
N SER A 26 -14.47 17.34 -21.01
CA SER A 26 -14.18 16.01 -21.59
C SER A 26 -14.39 14.88 -20.58
N ASN A 27 -14.07 15.08 -19.30
CA ASN A 27 -14.30 14.06 -18.28
C ASN A 27 -15.80 13.79 -18.08
N LEU A 28 -16.64 14.82 -18.05
CA LEU A 28 -18.10 14.65 -17.96
C LEU A 28 -18.67 13.93 -19.19
N GLU A 29 -18.16 14.24 -20.38
CA GLU A 29 -18.54 13.56 -21.63
C GLU A 29 -18.13 12.07 -21.61
N ILE A 30 -16.92 11.74 -21.15
CA ILE A 30 -16.44 10.36 -20.99
C ILE A 30 -17.30 9.59 -19.98
N MET A 31 -17.70 10.24 -18.89
CA MET A 31 -18.52 9.62 -17.85
C MET A 31 -19.99 9.44 -18.27
N GLN A 32 -20.42 10.07 -19.38
CA GLN A 32 -21.81 10.04 -19.88
C GLN A 32 -22.85 10.46 -18.84
N ILE A 33 -22.49 11.40 -17.98
CA ILE A 33 -23.36 11.89 -16.90
C ILE A 33 -24.23 13.04 -17.38
N ASN A 34 -25.53 12.94 -17.13
CA ASN A 34 -26.54 13.88 -17.63
C ASN A 34 -27.07 14.81 -16.54
N SER A 35 -26.79 14.52 -15.25
CA SER A 35 -27.26 15.34 -14.14
C SER A 35 -26.26 15.46 -12.99
N ALA A 36 -26.37 16.54 -12.21
CA ALA A 36 -25.59 16.71 -10.98
C ALA A 36 -25.84 15.60 -9.95
N ARG A 37 -27.05 15.02 -9.97
CA ARG A 37 -27.42 13.88 -9.11
C ARG A 37 -26.69 12.61 -9.52
N GLU A 38 -26.64 12.29 -10.80
CA GLU A 38 -25.85 11.16 -11.30
C GLU A 38 -24.35 11.34 -10.96
N LEU A 39 -23.84 12.58 -11.08
CA LEU A 39 -22.46 12.90 -10.69
C LEU A 39 -22.22 12.66 -9.19
N SER A 40 -23.13 13.10 -8.32
CA SER A 40 -22.97 12.90 -6.88
C SER A 40 -23.03 11.42 -6.49
N GLU A 41 -23.94 10.65 -7.10
CA GLU A 41 -24.06 9.21 -6.88
C GLU A 41 -22.80 8.45 -7.36
N ALA A 42 -22.24 8.84 -8.51
CA ALA A 42 -20.98 8.29 -9.00
C ALA A 42 -19.80 8.59 -8.05
N ILE A 43 -19.69 9.84 -7.58
CA ILE A 43 -18.65 10.25 -6.63
C ILE A 43 -18.79 9.46 -5.32
N ALA A 44 -20.00 9.35 -4.77
CA ALA A 44 -20.26 8.57 -3.56
C ALA A 44 -19.86 7.10 -3.74
N SER A 45 -20.23 6.50 -4.88
CA SER A 45 -19.89 5.11 -5.22
C SER A 45 -18.38 4.89 -5.31
N VAL A 46 -17.66 5.80 -5.97
CA VAL A 46 -16.19 5.77 -6.03
C VAL A 46 -15.58 5.93 -4.64
N GLY A 47 -16.11 6.83 -3.82
CA GLY A 47 -15.68 7.00 -2.43
C GLY A 47 -15.84 5.73 -1.60
N LEU A 48 -16.98 5.04 -1.73
CA LEU A 48 -17.22 3.75 -1.07
C LEU A 48 -16.27 2.65 -1.58
N ALA A 49 -16.04 2.57 -2.89
CA ALA A 49 -15.10 1.62 -3.47
C ALA A 49 -13.65 1.87 -3.01
N GLN A 50 -13.25 3.14 -2.92
CA GLN A 50 -11.95 3.54 -2.41
C GLN A 50 -11.80 3.20 -0.92
N ASN A 51 -12.83 3.47 -0.11
CA ASN A 51 -12.86 3.09 1.30
C ASN A 51 -12.70 1.58 1.47
N LEU A 52 -13.50 0.78 0.75
CA LEU A 52 -13.39 -0.68 0.79
C LEU A 52 -11.99 -1.16 0.40
N THR A 53 -11.43 -0.60 -0.66
CA THR A 53 -10.09 -0.99 -1.12
C THR A 53 -9.03 -0.65 -0.08
N ALA A 54 -9.14 0.51 0.58
CA ALA A 54 -8.24 0.89 1.67
C ALA A 54 -8.37 -0.05 2.87
N LEU A 55 -9.59 -0.37 3.31
CA LEU A 55 -9.83 -1.34 4.39
C LEU A 55 -9.28 -2.71 4.03
N LYS A 56 -9.52 -3.18 2.81
CA LYS A 56 -8.97 -4.46 2.33
C LYS A 56 -7.45 -4.43 2.31
N ALA A 57 -6.85 -3.33 1.87
CA ALA A 57 -5.40 -3.18 1.83
C ALA A 57 -4.78 -3.22 3.24
N LEU A 58 -5.43 -2.60 4.23
CA LEU A 58 -5.02 -2.64 5.64
C LEU A 58 -5.27 -4.01 6.30
N ALA A 59 -6.37 -4.68 5.96
CA ALA A 59 -6.76 -5.96 6.55
C ALA A 59 -6.10 -7.17 5.87
N THR A 60 -5.48 -7.00 4.71
CA THR A 60 -4.81 -8.09 3.99
C THR A 60 -3.32 -8.10 4.25
N GLU A 61 -2.76 -9.32 4.30
CA GLU A 61 -1.33 -9.52 4.57
C GLU A 61 -0.41 -8.99 3.47
N GLY A 62 -0.91 -8.62 2.28
CA GLY A 62 -0.06 -8.20 1.17
C GLY A 62 0.83 -7.00 1.49
N ILE A 63 0.25 -5.97 2.10
CA ILE A 63 1.01 -4.79 2.56
C ILE A 63 1.96 -5.16 3.69
N GLN A 64 1.49 -5.95 4.66
CA GLN A 64 2.30 -6.37 5.80
C GLN A 64 3.50 -7.23 5.36
N LYS A 65 3.32 -8.20 4.45
CA LYS A 65 4.39 -9.02 3.87
C LYS A 65 5.42 -8.16 3.13
N GLY A 66 4.97 -7.17 2.37
CA GLY A 66 5.85 -6.21 1.72
C GLY A 66 6.69 -5.40 2.72
N HIS A 67 6.03 -4.86 3.76
CA HIS A 67 6.67 -4.11 4.82
C HIS A 67 7.67 -4.97 5.63
N MET A 68 7.30 -6.21 5.97
CA MET A 68 8.18 -7.16 6.68
C MET A 68 9.38 -7.56 5.85
N LYS A 69 9.24 -7.70 4.53
CA LYS A 69 10.39 -7.95 3.64
C LYS A 69 11.37 -6.77 3.64
N LEU A 70 10.87 -5.54 3.62
CA LEU A 70 11.72 -4.35 3.75
C LEU A 70 12.34 -4.25 5.15
N HIS A 71 11.56 -4.52 6.19
CA HIS A 71 12.01 -4.50 7.57
C HIS A 71 13.13 -5.52 7.82
N ALA A 72 13.00 -6.75 7.33
CA ALA A 72 14.02 -7.78 7.41
C ALA A 72 15.34 -7.37 6.71
N LYS A 73 15.25 -6.69 5.55
CA LYS A 73 16.43 -6.12 4.89
C LYS A 73 17.09 -5.02 5.72
N ASN A 74 16.30 -4.14 6.34
CA ASN A 74 16.83 -3.10 7.22
C ASN A 74 17.52 -3.68 8.46
N ILE A 75 16.99 -4.76 9.03
CA ILE A 75 17.63 -5.47 10.14
C ILE A 75 18.94 -6.11 9.69
N ALA A 76 18.96 -6.75 8.51
CA ALA A 76 20.20 -7.29 7.94
C ALA A 76 21.28 -6.20 7.76
N LEU A 77 20.88 -5.02 7.27
CA LEU A 77 21.76 -3.85 7.14
C LEU A 77 22.28 -3.38 8.51
N MET A 78 21.41 -3.25 9.52
CA MET A 78 21.80 -2.87 10.88
C MET A 78 22.74 -3.90 11.54
N ALA A 79 22.63 -5.18 11.16
CA ALA A 79 23.54 -6.22 11.60
C ALA A 79 24.92 -6.17 10.90
N GLY A 80 25.08 -5.34 9.86
CA GLY A 80 26.33 -5.16 9.12
C GLY A 80 26.46 -6.04 7.86
N ALA A 81 25.35 -6.58 7.35
CA ALA A 81 25.32 -7.28 6.06
C ALA A 81 25.56 -6.29 4.90
N LYS A 82 26.32 -6.71 3.88
CA LYS A 82 26.65 -5.90 2.70
C LYS A 82 26.37 -6.66 1.40
N GLY A 83 26.00 -5.92 0.35
CA GLY A 83 25.76 -6.47 -0.98
C GLY A 83 24.81 -7.67 -0.96
N ASP A 84 25.29 -8.81 -1.47
CA ASP A 84 24.51 -10.05 -1.62
C ASP A 84 24.20 -10.76 -0.29
N GLU A 85 24.80 -10.34 0.82
CA GLU A 85 24.46 -10.86 2.16
C GLU A 85 23.07 -10.38 2.59
N ILE A 86 22.68 -9.15 2.26
CA ILE A 86 21.42 -8.53 2.69
C ILE A 86 20.20 -9.38 2.30
N PRO A 87 20.00 -9.77 1.03
CA PRO A 87 18.85 -10.61 0.65
C PRO A 87 18.89 -12.01 1.27
N LYS A 88 20.09 -12.58 1.49
CA LYS A 88 20.25 -13.90 2.14
C LYS A 88 19.81 -13.84 3.61
N ILE A 89 20.32 -12.87 4.37
CA ILE A 89 19.97 -12.69 5.78
C ILE A 89 18.49 -12.31 5.93
N ALA A 90 17.98 -11.39 5.11
CA ALA A 90 16.57 -11.02 5.14
C ALA A 90 15.64 -12.23 4.90
N SER A 91 16.03 -13.16 4.02
CA SER A 91 15.25 -14.38 3.75
C SER A 91 15.26 -15.36 4.92
N LEU A 92 16.39 -15.49 5.63
CA LEU A 92 16.49 -16.28 6.86
C LEU A 92 15.62 -15.69 7.98
N LEU A 93 15.67 -14.36 8.18
CA LEU A 93 14.84 -13.68 9.18
C LEU A 93 13.34 -13.82 8.91
N LEU A 94 12.93 -13.76 7.63
CA LEU A 94 11.54 -13.99 7.23
C LEU A 94 11.10 -15.44 7.47
N LYS A 95 11.98 -16.41 7.19
CA LYS A 95 11.70 -17.84 7.39
C LYS A 95 11.59 -18.19 8.88
N ASP A 96 12.44 -17.59 9.70
CA ASP A 96 12.49 -17.85 11.14
C ASP A 96 11.48 -16.99 11.93
N GLU A 97 10.80 -16.05 11.26
CA GLU A 97 9.89 -15.04 11.85
C GLU A 97 10.50 -14.26 13.03
N LYS A 98 11.83 -14.11 13.03
CA LYS A 98 12.61 -13.48 14.11
C LYS A 98 13.26 -12.19 13.64
N TYR A 99 12.56 -11.08 13.79
CA TYR A 99 12.99 -9.76 13.31
C TYR A 99 13.82 -9.00 14.36
N ARG A 100 15.00 -9.52 14.72
CA ARG A 100 15.89 -8.86 15.68
C ARG A 100 17.33 -8.80 15.17
N VAL A 101 18.05 -7.74 15.57
CA VAL A 101 19.43 -7.49 15.10
C VAL A 101 20.41 -8.55 15.64
N ASP A 102 20.22 -9.08 16.85
CA ASP A 102 21.02 -10.17 17.40
C ASP A 102 20.90 -11.46 16.59
N VAL A 103 19.68 -11.81 16.17
CA VAL A 103 19.40 -12.96 15.30
C VAL A 103 20.03 -12.75 13.92
N ALA A 104 19.90 -11.55 13.35
CA ALA A 104 20.52 -11.21 12.08
C ALA A 104 22.06 -11.29 12.13
N LYS A 105 22.69 -10.86 13.24
CA LYS A 105 24.13 -11.04 13.48
C LYS A 105 24.52 -12.52 13.56
N HIS A 106 23.70 -13.35 14.19
CA HIS A 106 23.93 -14.80 14.23
C HIS A 106 23.92 -15.40 12.82
N HIS A 107 22.87 -15.13 12.03
CA HIS A 107 22.82 -15.58 10.64
C HIS A 107 23.97 -15.03 9.79
N LEU A 108 24.39 -13.79 10.03
CA LEU A 108 25.52 -13.17 9.31
C LEU A 108 26.83 -13.91 9.59
N LYS A 109 27.10 -14.30 10.85
CA LYS A 109 28.25 -15.13 11.21
C LYS A 109 28.22 -16.48 10.51
N THR A 110 27.05 -17.15 10.52
CA THR A 110 26.87 -18.43 9.81
C THR A 110 27.13 -18.30 8.31
N VAL A 111 26.61 -17.25 7.66
CA VAL A 111 26.81 -17.01 6.23
C VAL A 111 28.26 -16.69 5.88
N ARG A 112 29.00 -16.04 6.80
CA ARG A 112 30.43 -15.75 6.63
C ARG A 112 31.35 -16.91 7.02
N GLY A 113 30.81 -18.00 7.57
CA GLY A 113 31.59 -19.16 8.01
C GLY A 113 32.30 -18.98 9.35
N GLU A 114 31.96 -17.95 10.13
CA GLU A 114 32.45 -17.76 11.49
C GLU A 114 31.66 -18.68 12.43
N LYS A 115 32.32 -19.69 13.02
CA LYS A 115 31.67 -20.60 13.98
C LYS A 115 31.03 -19.78 15.11
N ALA A 116 29.73 -19.98 15.32
CA ALA A 116 29.04 -19.47 16.49
C ALA A 116 29.66 -20.14 17.72
N HIS A 117 30.49 -19.40 18.46
CA HIS A 117 30.94 -19.85 19.77
C HIS A 117 29.73 -19.89 20.70
N GLU A 118 29.57 -21.06 21.29
CA GLU A 118 28.58 -21.49 22.30
C GLU A 118 28.49 -20.54 23.50
#